data_AF-A0A838TFD8-F1
#
_entry.id   AF-A0A838TFD8-F1
#
_cell.length_a   1.000
_cell.length_b   1.000
_cell.length_c   1.000
_cell.angle_alpha   90.00
_cell.angle_beta   90.00
_cell.angle_gamma   90.00
#
_symmetry.space_group_name_H-M   'P 1'
#
loop_
_entity.id
_entity.type
_entity.pdbx_description
1 polymer ?
#
loop_
_entity_poly.entity_id
_entity_poly.type
_entity_poly.pdbx_seq_one_letter_code
_entity_poly.pdbx_strand_id
1 'polypeptide(L)'
;MCLSGKAFRASLWENAPAAAKARKDKGKRAGFEKPLLIHYHIFKNAGTSFEWALRHGLGSGVHRLDMPRHDGFVSHNDIIRYVEGDANVKVLSSHQASPPAPRIEGRRVLTSILIRDPIARIRSIYEFERIQPSDAPGPVKAKAVDFRTYVEWRLTTTPRMLCN
;
A
#
# COMPACT_ATOMS: atom_id res chain seq x y z
N MET A 1 -39.60 32.25 30.94
CA MET A 1 -38.94 32.43 29.63
C MET A 1 -37.58 31.74 29.66
N CYS A 2 -37.53 30.54 29.08
CA CYS A 2 -36.65 30.14 27.97
C CYS A 2 -35.13 30.17 28.27
N LEU A 3 -34.51 29.01 28.57
CA LEU A 3 -33.81 28.05 27.67
C LEU A 3 -32.28 28.24 27.83
N SER A 4 -31.54 27.30 28.43
CA SER A 4 -30.86 26.14 27.78
C SER A 4 -29.65 26.57 26.93
N GLY A 5 -28.45 26.00 26.96
CA GLY A 5 -27.90 24.76 27.55
C GLY A 5 -26.36 24.81 27.46
N LYS A 6 -25.66 24.38 28.51
CA LYS A 6 -24.99 23.07 28.69
C LYS A 6 -23.77 22.80 27.79
N ALA A 7 -22.64 22.75 28.48
CA ALA A 7 -21.39 22.12 28.11
C ALA A 7 -21.57 20.68 27.60
N PHE A 8 -20.85 20.31 26.54
CA PHE A 8 -20.72 18.92 26.11
C PHE A 8 -19.33 18.41 26.48
N ARG A 9 -19.29 17.68 27.60
CA ARG A 9 -18.15 16.86 28.03
C ARG A 9 -18.08 15.60 27.16
N ALA A 10 -16.86 15.15 26.92
CA ALA A 10 -16.53 13.87 26.32
C ALA A 10 -17.17 12.72 27.13
N SER A 11 -18.13 12.00 26.53
CA SER A 11 -18.62 10.72 27.04
C SER A 11 -19.27 9.91 25.91
N LEU A 12 -18.46 9.21 25.10
CA LEU A 12 -18.99 8.26 24.11
C LEU A 12 -18.12 6.99 23.97
N TRP A 13 -17.44 6.59 25.05
CA TRP A 13 -16.72 5.30 25.10
C TRP A 13 -17.13 4.38 26.27
N GLU A 14 -18.17 4.72 27.04
CA GLU A 14 -18.55 3.97 28.26
C GLU A 14 -19.68 2.94 28.12
N ASN A 15 -20.19 2.62 26.92
CA ASN A 15 -21.20 1.56 26.78
C ASN A 15 -21.04 0.72 25.50
N ALA A 16 -19.91 0.04 25.35
CA ALA A 16 -19.81 -1.09 24.43
C ALA A 16 -20.19 -2.38 25.21
N PRO A 17 -21.27 -3.09 24.86
CA PRO A 17 -21.69 -4.25 25.62
C PRO A 17 -20.66 -5.38 25.54
N ALA A 18 -20.28 -5.88 26.72
CA ALA A 18 -19.55 -7.12 26.91
C ALA A 18 -20.38 -8.29 26.36
N ALA A 19 -20.05 -8.75 25.15
CA ALA A 19 -20.58 -9.99 24.58
C ALA A 19 -19.44 -10.91 24.14
N ALA A 20 -18.56 -11.25 25.10
CA ALA A 20 -17.67 -12.39 24.98
C ALA A 20 -18.22 -13.54 25.84
N LYS A 21 -19.27 -14.20 25.36
CA LYS A 21 -19.70 -15.49 25.91
C LYS A 21 -19.86 -16.51 24.78
N ALA A 22 -18.95 -17.48 24.83
CA ALA A 22 -19.00 -18.82 24.25
C ALA A 22 -19.62 -19.00 22.85
N ARG A 23 -18.76 -19.06 21.82
CA ARG A 23 -19.04 -19.88 20.63
C ARG A 23 -18.34 -21.23 20.81
N LYS A 24 -19.02 -22.14 21.49
CA LYS A 24 -18.69 -23.57 21.50
C LYS A 24 -19.56 -24.22 20.42
N ASP A 25 -19.04 -24.25 19.19
CA ASP A 25 -19.56 -25.12 18.15
C ASP A 25 -18.41 -25.54 17.23
N LYS A 26 -17.90 -26.75 17.47
CA LYS A 26 -16.88 -27.40 16.64
C LYS A 26 -17.57 -28.10 15.46
N GLY A 27 -18.20 -27.31 14.58
CA GLY A 27 -18.51 -27.76 13.23
C GLY A 27 -17.28 -27.52 12.34
N LYS A 28 -16.80 -28.55 11.63
CA LYS A 28 -15.81 -28.38 10.56
C LYS A 28 -16.38 -27.38 9.55
N ARG A 29 -15.96 -26.12 9.62
CA ARG A 29 -16.23 -25.14 8.55
C ARG A 29 -15.63 -25.73 7.28
N ALA A 30 -16.43 -25.84 6.21
CA ALA A 30 -15.91 -26.01 4.85
C ALA A 30 -14.74 -25.04 4.69
N GLY A 31 -13.58 -25.54 4.23
CA GLY A 31 -12.29 -24.86 4.34
C GLY A 31 -12.39 -23.40 3.90
N PHE A 32 -12.40 -22.47 4.86
CA PHE A 32 -12.48 -21.06 4.54
C PHE A 32 -11.08 -20.61 4.13
N GLU A 33 -10.90 -20.34 2.83
CA GLU A 33 -9.65 -19.80 2.32
C GLU A 33 -9.28 -18.53 3.09
N LYS A 34 -8.03 -18.46 3.57
CA LYS A 34 -7.55 -17.31 4.33
C LYS A 34 -7.34 -16.14 3.37
N PRO A 35 -7.98 -14.97 3.58
CA PRO A 35 -7.77 -13.82 2.72
C PRO A 35 -6.29 -13.40 2.65
N LEU A 36 -5.85 -12.98 1.47
CA LEU A 36 -4.56 -12.33 1.25
C LEU A 36 -4.81 -11.10 0.38
N LEU A 37 -4.39 -9.92 0.83
CA LEU A 37 -4.37 -8.73 -0.02
C LEU A 37 -3.00 -8.58 -0.66
N ILE A 38 -2.93 -8.54 -1.99
CA ILE A 38 -1.75 -8.12 -2.72
C ILE A 38 -1.97 -6.67 -3.15
N HIS A 39 -1.10 -5.77 -2.68
CA HIS A 39 -1.10 -4.36 -3.06
C HIS A 39 0.04 -4.10 -4.04
N TYR A 40 -0.30 -3.77 -5.29
CA TYR A 40 0.67 -3.33 -6.28
C TYR A 40 0.90 -1.83 -6.09
N HIS A 41 2.03 -1.49 -5.47
CA HIS A 41 2.35 -0.14 -5.04
C HIS A 41 3.05 0.60 -6.18
N ILE A 42 2.29 1.42 -6.89
CA ILE A 42 2.83 2.32 -7.91
C ILE A 42 3.39 3.58 -7.23
N PHE A 43 4.65 3.89 -7.49
CA PHE A 43 5.37 5.02 -6.89
C PHE A 43 4.57 6.34 -6.98
N LYS A 44 4.49 7.06 -5.85
CA LYS A 44 3.79 8.36 -5.69
C LYS A 44 2.27 8.34 -5.92
N ASN A 45 1.61 7.18 -5.81
CA ASN A 45 0.14 7.06 -5.77
C ASN A 45 -0.42 6.90 -4.34
N ALA A 46 0.15 7.61 -3.36
CA ALA A 46 -0.26 7.55 -1.96
C ALA A 46 -0.13 6.15 -1.28
N GLY A 47 0.65 5.23 -1.85
CA GLY A 47 0.80 3.89 -1.29
C GLY A 47 1.43 3.88 0.12
N THR A 48 2.26 4.87 0.49
CA THR A 48 2.76 4.99 1.88
C THR A 48 1.63 5.25 2.89
N SER A 49 0.67 6.12 2.56
CA SER A 49 -0.48 6.39 3.43
C SER A 49 -1.41 5.17 3.52
N PHE A 50 -1.57 4.44 2.41
CA PHE A 50 -2.34 3.21 2.38
C PHE A 50 -1.68 2.10 3.20
N GLU A 51 -0.38 1.88 3.03
CA GLU A 51 0.40 0.95 3.84
C GLU A 51 0.36 1.32 5.32
N TRP A 52 0.42 2.60 5.67
CA TRP A 52 0.27 3.06 7.06
C TRP A 52 -1.09 2.65 7.64
N ALA A 53 -2.19 2.88 6.91
CA ALA A 53 -3.53 2.50 7.36
C ALA A 53 -3.66 0.97 7.52
N LEU A 54 -3.10 0.20 6.58
CA LEU A 54 -3.07 -1.26 6.66
C LEU A 54 -2.26 -1.74 7.87
N ARG A 55 -1.08 -1.17 8.13
CA ARG A 55 -0.26 -1.52 9.30
C ARG A 55 -0.98 -1.19 10.60
N HIS A 56 -1.70 -0.07 10.64
CA HIS A 56 -2.49 0.30 11.81
C HIS A 56 -3.62 -0.69 12.09
N GLY A 57 -4.30 -1.19 11.06
CA GLY A 57 -5.41 -2.14 11.21
C GLY A 57 -5.01 -3.62 11.32
N LEU A 58 -3.91 -4.04 10.70
CA LEU A 58 -3.54 -5.44 10.53
C LEU A 58 -2.20 -5.82 11.19
N GLY A 59 -1.49 -4.85 11.75
CA GLY A 59 -0.29 -5.04 12.55
C GLY A 59 0.84 -5.74 11.78
N SER A 60 1.42 -6.76 12.42
CA SER A 60 2.54 -7.54 11.87
C SER A 60 2.18 -8.33 10.61
N GLY A 61 0.89 -8.50 10.27
CA GLY A 61 0.47 -9.19 9.06
C GLY A 61 0.66 -8.40 7.76
N VAL A 62 1.25 -7.20 7.81
CA VAL A 62 1.55 -6.37 6.62
C VAL A 62 3.02 -6.46 6.25
N HIS A 63 3.27 -7.13 5.13
CA HIS A 63 4.60 -7.43 4.62
C HIS A 63 4.89 -6.66 3.35
N ARG A 64 6.18 -6.45 3.09
CA ARG A 64 6.68 -5.86 1.85
C ARG A 64 7.63 -6.84 1.20
N LEU A 65 7.45 -7.08 -0.10
CA LEU A 65 8.30 -7.95 -0.90
C LEU A 65 8.79 -7.18 -2.12
N ASP A 66 10.06 -6.79 -2.10
CA ASP A 66 10.78 -6.20 -3.21
C ASP A 66 12.19 -6.82 -3.26
N MET A 67 12.75 -6.89 -4.45
CA MET A 67 14.14 -7.26 -4.69
C MET A 67 15.08 -6.10 -4.30
N PRO A 68 16.36 -6.38 -3.98
CA PRO A 68 17.31 -5.34 -3.59
C PRO A 68 17.54 -4.25 -4.65
N ARG A 69 17.42 -4.61 -5.93
CA ARG A 69 17.60 -3.67 -7.04
C ARG A 69 16.28 -2.98 -7.35
N HIS A 70 16.29 -1.66 -7.58
CA HIS A 70 15.08 -0.88 -7.89
C HIS A 70 14.38 -1.31 -9.19
N ASP A 71 15.13 -1.81 -10.16
CA ASP A 71 14.63 -2.36 -11.43
C ASP A 71 14.29 -3.86 -11.37
N GLY A 72 14.33 -4.45 -10.17
CA GLY A 72 13.98 -5.83 -9.94
C GLY A 72 12.52 -6.14 -10.23
N PHE A 73 12.25 -7.44 -10.33
CA PHE A 73 10.92 -7.99 -10.60
C PHE A 73 10.60 -9.07 -9.58
N VAL A 74 9.40 -9.02 -9.01
CA VAL A 74 8.88 -10.03 -8.09
C VAL A 74 7.93 -10.92 -8.89
N SER A 75 8.35 -12.17 -9.11
CA SER A 75 7.56 -13.14 -9.86
C SER A 75 6.42 -13.72 -9.04
N HIS A 76 5.48 -14.38 -9.72
CA HIS A 76 4.44 -15.18 -9.07
C HIS A 76 5.00 -16.22 -8.11
N ASN A 77 6.09 -16.89 -8.50
CA ASN A 77 6.72 -17.90 -7.65
C ASN A 77 7.35 -17.28 -6.39
N ASP A 78 7.88 -16.06 -6.48
CA ASP A 78 8.41 -15.36 -5.31
C ASP A 78 7.29 -15.01 -4.31
N ILE A 79 6.14 -14.56 -4.83
CA ILE A 79 4.95 -14.30 -4.01
C ILE A 79 4.44 -15.58 -3.34
N ILE A 80 4.29 -16.67 -4.11
CA ILE A 80 3.81 -17.96 -3.60
C ILE A 80 4.73 -18.44 -2.47
N ARG A 81 6.05 -18.52 -2.74
CA ARG A 81 7.05 -18.98 -1.76
C ARG A 81 7.04 -18.12 -0.49
N TYR A 82 6.94 -16.80 -0.64
CA TYR A 82 6.90 -15.89 0.51
C TYR A 82 5.67 -16.13 1.38
N VAL A 83 4.50 -16.29 0.76
CA VAL A 83 3.23 -16.50 1.46
C VAL A 83 3.14 -17.89 2.10
N GLU A 84 3.68 -18.91 1.46
CA GLU A 84 3.76 -20.28 1.99
C GLU A 84 4.75 -20.39 3.16
N GLY A 85 5.83 -19.59 3.12
CA GLY A 85 6.83 -19.53 4.18
C GLY A 85 6.34 -18.84 5.46
N ASP A 86 5.28 -18.02 5.40
CA ASP A 86 4.74 -17.32 6.56
C ASP A 86 3.20 -17.22 6.54
N ALA A 87 2.56 -18.05 7.37
CA ALA A 87 1.12 -18.10 7.50
C ALA A 87 0.48 -16.84 8.13
N ASN A 88 1.27 -15.92 8.69
CA ASN A 88 0.79 -14.67 9.29
C ASN A 88 0.62 -13.55 8.27
N VAL A 89 1.14 -13.70 7.04
CA VAL A 89 1.02 -12.70 5.98
C VAL A 89 -0.45 -12.51 5.63
N LYS A 90 -0.99 -11.31 5.87
CA LYS A 90 -2.34 -10.88 5.50
C LYS A 90 -2.34 -9.91 4.31
N VAL A 91 -1.29 -9.11 4.21
CA VAL A 91 -1.04 -8.17 3.12
C VAL A 91 0.38 -8.35 2.62
N LEU A 92 0.53 -8.37 1.30
CA LEU A 92 1.82 -8.25 0.62
C LEU A 92 1.81 -7.02 -0.27
N SER A 93 2.63 -6.02 0.05
CA SER A 93 2.85 -4.84 -0.78
C SER A 93 4.14 -4.98 -1.60
N SER A 94 4.13 -4.59 -2.86
CA SER A 94 5.31 -4.63 -3.73
C SER A 94 5.29 -3.53 -4.79
N HIS A 95 6.45 -2.95 -5.07
CA HIS A 95 6.67 -2.03 -6.19
C HIS A 95 7.08 -2.77 -7.47
N GLN A 96 7.39 -4.05 -7.34
CA GLN A 96 8.07 -4.85 -8.36
C GLN A 96 7.27 -6.08 -8.80
N ALA A 97 6.14 -6.34 -8.14
CA ALA A 97 5.15 -7.30 -8.60
C ALA A 97 4.23 -6.66 -9.64
N SER A 98 3.75 -7.47 -10.57
CA SER A 98 2.78 -7.06 -11.58
C SER A 98 1.53 -7.94 -11.54
N PRO A 99 0.35 -7.40 -11.86
CA PRO A 99 -0.85 -8.20 -12.07
C PRO A 99 -0.73 -9.11 -13.30
N PRO A 100 -1.52 -10.20 -13.39
CA PRO A 100 -2.48 -10.67 -12.39
C PRO A 100 -1.81 -11.26 -11.14
N ALA A 101 -2.56 -11.43 -10.06
CA ALA A 101 -2.05 -12.14 -8.89
C ALA A 101 -1.94 -13.65 -9.13
N PRO A 102 -0.97 -14.35 -8.51
CA PRO A 102 -0.93 -15.79 -8.57
C PRO A 102 -2.10 -16.42 -7.81
N ARG A 103 -2.48 -17.63 -8.21
CA ARG A 103 -3.31 -18.50 -7.37
C ARG A 103 -2.43 -19.11 -6.28
N ILE A 104 -2.92 -19.11 -5.05
CA ILE A 104 -2.20 -19.66 -3.90
C ILE A 104 -3.14 -20.59 -3.16
N GLU A 105 -2.72 -21.82 -2.93
CA GLU A 105 -3.57 -22.84 -2.29
C GLU A 105 -4.02 -22.39 -0.88
N GLY A 106 -5.30 -22.57 -0.60
CA GLY A 106 -5.88 -22.20 0.70
C GLY A 106 -5.96 -20.69 0.97
N ARG A 107 -5.65 -19.83 -0.02
CA ARG A 107 -5.75 -18.37 0.09
C ARG A 107 -6.76 -17.80 -0.89
N ARG A 108 -7.60 -16.90 -0.37
CA ARG A 108 -8.46 -16.05 -1.18
C ARG A 108 -7.71 -14.77 -1.50
N VAL A 109 -7.13 -14.68 -2.70
CA VAL A 109 -6.33 -13.52 -3.09
C VAL A 109 -7.22 -12.37 -3.55
N LEU A 110 -7.05 -11.22 -2.91
CA LEU A 110 -7.61 -9.92 -3.26
C LEU A 110 -6.48 -9.04 -3.78
N THR A 111 -6.75 -8.22 -4.79
CA THR A 111 -5.77 -7.29 -5.34
C THR A 111 -6.19 -5.85 -5.13
N SER A 112 -5.22 -4.96 -4.96
CA SER A 112 -5.43 -3.52 -4.91
C SER A 112 -4.34 -2.78 -5.65
N ILE A 113 -4.71 -1.73 -6.36
CA ILE A 113 -3.82 -0.79 -7.02
C ILE A 113 -4.38 0.60 -6.73
N LEU A 114 -3.52 1.53 -6.32
CA LEU A 114 -3.89 2.94 -6.19
C LEU A 114 -3.39 3.69 -7.41
N ILE A 115 -4.31 4.42 -8.04
CA ILE A 115 -4.02 5.30 -9.16
C ILE A 115 -4.30 6.75 -8.77
N ARG A 116 -3.56 7.66 -9.38
CA ARG A 116 -3.66 9.10 -9.18
C ARG A 116 -3.72 9.77 -10.55
N ASP A 117 -4.31 10.96 -10.60
CA ASP A 117 -4.19 11.86 -11.75
C ASP A 117 -2.73 11.88 -12.26
N PRO A 118 -2.48 11.57 -13.55
CA PRO A 118 -1.12 11.44 -14.07
C PRO A 118 -0.27 12.70 -13.86
N ILE A 119 -0.83 13.89 -14.12
CA ILE A 119 -0.08 15.15 -14.02
C ILE A 119 0.26 15.45 -12.56
N ALA A 120 -0.69 15.27 -11.65
CA ALA A 120 -0.47 15.43 -10.21
C ALA A 120 0.56 14.44 -9.68
N ARG A 121 0.59 13.21 -10.19
CA ARG A 121 1.60 12.22 -9.84
C ARG A 121 2.99 12.67 -10.30
N ILE A 122 3.12 13.07 -11.56
CA ILE A 122 4.40 13.55 -12.13
C ILE A 122 4.91 14.78 -11.35
N ARG A 123 4.03 15.72 -11.01
CA ARG A 123 4.36 16.86 -10.15
C ARG A 123 4.87 16.42 -8.78
N SER A 124 4.20 15.43 -8.16
CA SER A 124 4.63 14.89 -6.87
C SER A 124 5.98 14.17 -6.92
N ILE A 125 6.33 13.54 -8.05
CA ILE A 125 7.67 12.97 -8.29
C ILE A 125 8.69 14.11 -8.34
N TYR A 126 8.44 15.14 -9.15
CA TYR A 126 9.34 16.29 -9.28
C TYR A 126 9.62 16.97 -7.93
N GLU A 127 8.57 17.27 -7.17
CA GLU A 127 8.70 17.88 -5.83
C GLU A 127 9.47 16.99 -4.85
N PHE A 128 9.26 15.67 -4.91
CA PHE A 128 9.99 14.72 -4.07
C PHE A 128 11.49 14.67 -4.43
N GLU A 129 11.82 14.58 -5.72
CA GLU A 129 13.21 14.48 -6.16
C GLU A 129 14.00 15.78 -5.91
N ARG A 130 13.33 16.94 -5.91
CA ARG A 130 13.94 18.21 -5.53
C ARG A 130 14.49 18.23 -4.10
N ILE A 131 13.77 17.61 -3.16
CA ILE A 131 14.15 17.58 -1.75
C ILE A 131 14.97 16.35 -1.37
N GLN A 132 15.03 15.35 -2.25
CA GLN A 132 15.71 14.10 -1.98
C GLN A 132 17.23 14.32 -1.86
N PRO A 133 17.87 13.88 -0.75
CA PRO A 133 19.32 13.95 -0.60
C PRO A 133 19.99 12.79 -1.35
N SER A 134 19.99 12.86 -2.68
CA SER A 134 20.58 11.87 -3.56
C SER A 134 21.19 12.55 -4.79
N ASP A 135 22.28 11.97 -5.28
CA ASP A 135 22.97 12.39 -6.51
C ASP A 135 22.55 11.55 -7.73
N ALA A 136 21.48 10.77 -7.60
CA ALA A 136 20.90 10.07 -8.73
C ALA A 136 20.44 11.08 -9.81
N PRO A 137 20.40 10.67 -11.10
CA PRO A 137 20.09 11.59 -12.20
C PRO A 137 18.77 12.37 -12.04
N GLY A 138 17.76 11.73 -11.46
CA GLY A 138 16.45 12.33 -11.18
C GLY A 138 16.52 13.53 -10.24
N PRO A 139 16.90 13.33 -8.97
CA PRO A 139 17.13 14.40 -7.99
C PRO A 139 18.05 15.52 -8.48
N VAL A 140 19.16 15.20 -9.14
CA VAL A 140 20.07 16.20 -9.72
C VAL A 140 19.35 17.06 -10.75
N LYS A 141 18.63 16.44 -11.70
CA LYS A 141 17.88 17.17 -12.71
C LYS A 141 16.75 18.01 -12.10
N ALA A 142 15.97 17.43 -11.20
CA ALA A 142 14.81 18.08 -10.59
C ALA A 142 15.18 19.37 -9.84
N LYS A 143 16.35 19.39 -9.17
CA LYS A 143 16.90 20.57 -8.50
C LYS A 143 17.36 21.64 -9.48
N ALA A 144 17.89 21.25 -10.63
CA ALA A 144 18.52 22.14 -11.60
C ALA A 144 17.54 22.83 -12.55
N VAL A 145 16.37 22.24 -12.84
CA VAL A 145 15.44 22.74 -13.87
C VAL A 145 14.00 22.91 -13.38
N ASP A 146 13.19 23.62 -14.15
CA ASP A 146 11.76 23.78 -13.91
C ASP A 146 10.95 22.50 -14.21
N PHE A 147 9.67 22.50 -13.86
CA PHE A 147 8.82 21.32 -14.01
C PHE A 147 8.69 20.88 -15.48
N ARG A 148 8.52 21.81 -16.42
CA ARG A 148 8.38 21.49 -17.86
C ARG A 148 9.63 20.78 -18.37
N THR A 149 10.80 21.39 -18.16
CA THR A 149 12.09 20.86 -18.63
C THR A 149 12.41 19.52 -17.98
N TYR A 150 12.04 19.35 -16.71
CA TYR A 150 12.17 18.08 -16.01
C TYR A 150 11.32 16.97 -16.64
N VAL A 151 10.06 17.27 -16.99
CA VAL A 151 9.16 16.30 -17.63
C VAL A 151 9.66 15.91 -19.01
N GLU A 152 10.06 16.88 -19.84
CA GLU A 152 10.63 16.62 -21.16
C GLU A 152 11.88 15.74 -21.07
N TRP A 153 12.77 16.03 -20.11
CA TRP A 153 13.94 15.20 -19.85
C TRP A 153 13.59 13.78 -19.39
N ARG A 154 12.56 13.61 -18.54
CA ARG A 154 12.13 12.28 -18.09
C ARG A 154 11.55 11.45 -19.23
N LEU A 155 10.78 12.06 -20.12
CA LEU A 155 10.20 11.36 -21.27
C LEU A 155 11.27 10.84 -22.23
N THR A 156 12.41 11.54 -22.35
CA THR A 156 13.52 11.12 -23.22
C THR A 156 14.50 10.14 -22.57
N THR A 157 14.61 10.13 -21.24
CA THR A 157 15.63 9.33 -20.52
C THR A 157 15.08 8.15 -19.74
N THR A 158 13.89 8.27 -19.14
CA THR A 158 13.28 7.23 -18.30
C THR A 158 11.75 7.36 -18.29
N PRO A 159 11.06 7.14 -19.42
CA PRO A 159 9.61 7.35 -19.52
C PRO A 159 8.81 6.42 -18.60
N ARG A 160 9.33 5.21 -18.29
CA ARG A 160 8.72 4.24 -17.37
C ARG A 160 8.50 4.74 -15.93
N MET A 161 9.12 5.85 -15.53
CA MET A 161 8.82 6.46 -14.24
C MET A 161 7.50 7.27 -14.26
N LEU A 162 7.16 7.84 -15.42
CA LEU A 162 5.97 8.68 -15.60
C LEU A 162 4.80 7.88 -16.20
N CYS A 163 5.08 6.79 -16.88
CA CYS A 163 4.08 5.86 -17.42
C CYS A 163 4.01 4.63 -16.50
N ASN A 164 2.79 4.24 -16.10
CA ASN A 164 2.58 2.99 -15.36
C ASN A 164 2.63 1.79 -16.31
#